data_AF-H9M9C9-F1
#
_entry.id   AF-H9M9C9-F1
#
_cell.length_a   1.000
_cell.length_b   1.000
_cell.length_c   1.000
_cell.angle_alpha   90.00
_cell.angle_beta   90.00
_cell.angle_gamma   90.00
#
_symmetry.space_group_name_H-M   'P 1'
#
loop_
_entity.id
_entity.type
_entity.pdbx_description
1 polymer ?
#
loop_
_entity_poly.entity_id
_entity_poly.type
_entity_poly.pdbx_seq_one_letter_code
_entity_poly.pdbx_strand_id
1 'polypeptide(L)'
;DGRLLCYCDQRKLDWYIRRDLAELIEDDPPAVKLLFEPKGRPEDENNEFYIQSKKNMCVGCGESNHYLRYRIIPSCYRMHFPEHLKSHRSHDIVLLCVDCHEIAHSAAEKYKRQVAAKFGIPLFARKVVDS
;
A
#
# COMPACT_ATOMS: atom_id res chain seq x y z
N ASP A 1 9.28 -23.68 3.12
CA ASP A 1 8.01 -24.37 3.43
C ASP A 1 6.96 -24.25 2.33
N GLY A 2 7.23 -23.52 1.23
CA GLY A 2 6.37 -23.52 0.04
C GLY A 2 5.08 -22.70 0.19
N ARG A 3 4.95 -21.90 1.25
CA ARG A 3 3.74 -21.11 1.52
C ARG A 3 3.71 -19.83 0.70
N LEU A 4 2.51 -19.44 0.26
CA LEU A 4 2.29 -18.21 -0.49
C LEU A 4 2.45 -16.98 0.41
N LEU A 5 3.36 -16.08 0.05
CA LEU A 5 3.61 -14.83 0.79
C LEU A 5 2.79 -13.66 0.25
N CYS A 6 2.84 -13.43 -1.05
CA CYS A 6 2.10 -12.36 -1.72
C CYS A 6 2.19 -12.51 -3.24
N TYR A 7 1.28 -11.85 -3.95
CA TYR A 7 1.45 -11.56 -5.37
C TYR A 7 2.29 -10.29 -5.56
N CYS A 8 3.12 -10.25 -6.60
CA CYS A 8 3.89 -9.08 -6.95
C CYS A 8 4.06 -8.93 -8.47
N ASP A 9 4.56 -7.78 -8.90
CA ASP A 9 4.86 -7.55 -10.30
C ASP A 9 6.12 -8.30 -10.77
N GLN A 10 6.21 -8.53 -12.07
CA GLN A 10 7.35 -9.22 -12.69
C GLN A 10 8.68 -8.55 -12.36
N ARG A 11 8.73 -7.21 -12.29
CA ARG A 11 9.96 -6.48 -12.00
C ARG A 11 10.52 -6.81 -10.63
N LYS A 12 9.65 -6.96 -9.63
CA LYS A 12 10.03 -7.36 -8.27
C LYS A 12 10.48 -8.82 -8.22
N LEU A 13 9.80 -9.69 -8.95
CA LEU A 13 10.20 -11.08 -9.11
C LEU A 13 11.63 -11.16 -9.71
N ASP A 14 11.86 -10.48 -10.84
CA ASP A 14 13.16 -10.41 -11.50
C ASP A 14 14.25 -9.83 -10.59
N TRP A 15 13.91 -8.82 -9.77
CA TRP A 15 14.84 -8.21 -8.82
C TRP A 15 15.35 -9.21 -7.79
N TYR A 16 14.49 -10.11 -7.30
CA TYR A 16 14.91 -11.15 -6.36
C TYR A 16 15.79 -12.20 -7.03
N ILE A 17 15.43 -12.67 -8.23
CA ILE A 17 16.22 -13.65 -8.97
C ILE A 17 17.62 -13.10 -9.28
N ARG A 18 17.70 -11.88 -9.84
CA ARG A 18 18.99 -11.25 -10.23
C ARG A 18 19.96 -11.01 -9.08
N ARG A 19 19.49 -11.10 -7.83
CA ARG A 19 20.28 -10.89 -6.62
C ARG A 19 20.55 -12.18 -5.86
N ASP A 20 20.23 -13.33 -6.46
CA ASP A 20 20.34 -14.64 -5.84
C ASP A 20 19.57 -14.72 -4.50
N LEU A 21 18.44 -14.01 -4.42
CA LEU A 21 17.56 -13.97 -3.24
C LEU A 21 16.34 -14.88 -3.40
N ALA A 22 16.07 -15.37 -4.61
CA ALA A 22 14.98 -16.28 -4.89
C ALA A 22 15.32 -17.19 -6.08
N GLU A 23 14.73 -18.39 -6.09
CA GLU A 23 14.77 -19.35 -7.19
C GLU A 23 13.41 -19.40 -7.90
N LEU A 24 13.42 -19.55 -9.23
CA LEU A 24 12.21 -19.76 -10.02
C LEU A 24 11.67 -21.18 -9.76
N ILE A 25 10.37 -21.30 -9.49
CA ILE A 25 9.71 -22.58 -9.20
C ILE A 25 8.59 -22.91 -10.18
N GLU A 26 8.01 -21.92 -10.85
CA GLU A 26 7.01 -22.07 -11.91
C GLU A 26 7.27 -21.01 -12.98
N ASP A 27 7.00 -21.33 -14.25
CA ASP A 27 7.22 -20.43 -15.39
C ASP A 27 5.95 -19.68 -15.84
N ASP A 28 4.76 -20.27 -15.66
CA ASP A 28 3.48 -19.68 -16.13
C ASP A 28 2.28 -20.03 -15.22
N PRO A 29 1.75 -19.07 -14.42
CA PRO A 29 2.34 -17.76 -14.17
C PRO A 29 3.66 -17.89 -13.39
N PRO A 30 4.63 -17.00 -13.62
CA PRO A 30 5.93 -17.12 -12.99
C PRO A 30 5.84 -16.98 -11.47
N ALA A 31 6.45 -17.93 -10.75
CA ALA A 31 6.52 -17.95 -9.30
C ALA A 31 7.95 -18.18 -8.82
N VAL A 32 8.32 -17.52 -7.73
CA VAL A 32 9.65 -17.67 -7.12
C VAL A 32 9.55 -18.04 -5.66
N LYS A 33 10.53 -18.80 -5.18
CA LYS A 33 10.71 -19.14 -3.78
C LYS A 33 11.89 -18.36 -3.22
N LEU A 34 11.68 -17.64 -2.13
CA LEU A 34 12.75 -16.92 -1.43
C LEU A 34 13.77 -17.91 -0.84
N LEU A 35 15.04 -17.55 -0.91
CA LEU A 35 16.16 -18.33 -0.37
C LEU A 35 16.53 -17.95 1.08
N PHE A 36 15.72 -17.10 1.71
CA PHE A 36 15.91 -16.62 3.09
C PHE A 36 14.57 -16.63 3.84
N GLU A 37 14.66 -16.58 5.18
CA GLU A 37 13.46 -16.54 6.03
C GLU A 37 12.80 -15.15 6.00
N PRO A 38 11.54 -15.03 5.55
CA PRO A 38 10.84 -13.76 5.54
C PRO A 38 10.57 -13.28 6.98
N LYS A 39 10.56 -11.95 7.18
CA LYS A 39 10.34 -11.34 8.49
C LYS A 39 8.93 -11.54 9.07
N GLY A 40 7.98 -11.98 8.25
CA GLY A 40 6.60 -12.20 8.66
C GLY A 40 5.83 -12.93 7.57
N ARG A 41 4.76 -13.62 7.98
CA ARG A 41 3.91 -14.43 7.10
C ARG A 41 2.47 -13.94 7.22
N PRO A 42 1.69 -13.92 6.12
CA PRO A 42 0.29 -13.51 6.16
C PRO A 42 -0.59 -14.36 7.10
N GLU A 43 -0.30 -15.66 7.20
CA GLU A 43 -1.03 -16.61 8.06
C GLU A 43 -0.84 -16.32 9.55
N ASP A 44 0.37 -15.93 9.97
CA ASP A 44 0.69 -15.64 11.38
C ASP A 44 -0.15 -14.47 11.93
N GLU A 45 -0.66 -13.61 11.04
CA GLU A 45 -1.47 -12.45 11.35
C GLU A 45 -2.96 -12.62 11.01
N ASN A 46 -3.42 -13.84 10.64
CA ASN A 46 -4.76 -14.12 10.11
C ASN A 46 -5.17 -13.13 9.00
N ASN A 47 -4.23 -12.82 8.10
CA ASN A 47 -4.36 -11.71 7.16
C ASN A 47 -4.45 -12.19 5.71
N GLU A 48 -5.57 -12.84 5.38
CA GLU A 48 -5.87 -13.34 4.03
C GLU A 48 -5.84 -12.24 2.96
N PHE A 49 -6.05 -10.99 3.34
CA PHE A 49 -6.03 -9.85 2.43
C PHE A 49 -4.73 -9.77 1.61
N TYR A 50 -3.56 -10.10 2.18
CA TYR A 50 -2.27 -9.96 1.49
C TYR A 50 -1.98 -11.08 0.48
N ILE A 51 -2.61 -12.24 0.65
CA ILE A 51 -2.50 -13.38 -0.25
C ILE A 51 -3.63 -13.45 -1.27
N GLN A 52 -4.54 -12.47 -1.29
CA GLN A 52 -5.53 -12.36 -2.35
C GLN A 52 -4.91 -11.76 -3.61
N SER A 53 -5.19 -12.41 -4.75
CA SER A 53 -4.89 -11.86 -6.07
C SER A 53 -5.68 -10.58 -6.28
N LYS A 54 -5.02 -9.53 -6.78
CA LYS A 54 -5.59 -8.20 -6.97
C LYS A 54 -5.52 -7.84 -8.43
N LYS A 55 -6.63 -7.31 -8.96
CA LYS A 55 -6.69 -6.77 -10.32
C LYS A 55 -6.13 -5.35 -10.31
N ASN A 56 -5.34 -5.03 -11.33
CA ASN A 56 -4.85 -3.66 -11.51
C ASN A 56 -5.95 -2.82 -12.18
N MET A 57 -6.86 -2.29 -11.37
CA MET A 57 -7.99 -1.47 -11.81
C MET A 57 -8.40 -0.47 -10.72
N CYS A 58 -9.07 0.59 -11.13
CA CYS A 58 -9.67 1.57 -10.23
C CYS A 58 -10.69 0.89 -9.32
N VAL A 59 -10.53 1.02 -8.01
CA VAL A 59 -11.48 0.45 -7.03
C VAL A 59 -12.77 1.26 -6.90
N GLY A 60 -12.81 2.47 -7.45
CA GLY A 60 -13.99 3.35 -7.43
C GLY A 60 -14.98 3.06 -8.57
N CYS A 61 -14.48 2.94 -9.81
CA CYS A 61 -15.32 2.78 -11.01
C CYS A 61 -15.00 1.55 -11.86
N GLY A 62 -13.88 0.86 -11.61
CA GLY A 62 -13.45 -0.32 -12.37
C GLY A 62 -12.62 -0.04 -13.63
N GLU A 63 -12.24 1.21 -13.90
CA GLU A 63 -11.32 1.55 -15.00
C GLU A 63 -9.99 0.77 -14.90
N SER A 64 -9.56 0.12 -15.97
CA SER A 64 -8.40 -0.79 -16.00
C SER A 64 -7.25 -0.35 -16.90
N ASN A 65 -7.39 0.77 -17.62
CA ASN A 65 -6.34 1.28 -18.51
C ASN A 65 -5.42 2.29 -17.80
N HIS A 66 -6.01 3.24 -17.05
CA HIS A 66 -5.27 4.33 -16.43
C HIS A 66 -5.70 4.54 -14.98
N TYR A 67 -4.78 4.28 -14.05
CA TYR A 67 -4.99 4.46 -12.62
C TYR A 67 -3.67 4.83 -11.92
N LEU A 68 -3.80 5.48 -10.78
CA LEU A 68 -2.73 5.96 -9.93
C LEU A 68 -2.88 5.36 -8.53
N ARG A 69 -1.77 5.26 -7.81
CA ARG A 69 -1.78 4.88 -6.39
C ARG A 69 -2.32 6.03 -5.56
N TYR A 70 -3.42 5.78 -4.85
CA TYR A 70 -4.01 6.70 -3.90
C TYR A 70 -3.79 6.20 -2.47
N ARG A 71 -3.32 7.08 -1.59
CA ARG A 71 -3.14 6.77 -0.16
C ARG A 71 -4.41 7.20 0.58
N ILE A 72 -5.11 6.24 1.17
CA ILE A 72 -6.33 6.50 1.96
C ILE A 72 -6.00 7.34 3.19
N ILE A 73 -4.88 7.02 3.87
CA ILE A 73 -4.43 7.78 5.04
C ILE A 73 -3.50 8.92 4.59
N PRO A 74 -3.82 10.19 4.88
CA PRO A 74 -2.94 11.31 4.62
C PRO A 74 -1.57 11.15 5.29
N SER A 75 -0.50 11.56 4.60
CA SER A 75 0.88 11.44 5.10
C SER A 75 1.10 12.13 6.45
N CYS A 76 0.45 13.29 6.66
CA CYS A 76 0.50 14.04 7.91
C CYS A 76 -0.05 13.28 9.12
N TYR A 77 -0.94 12.30 8.91
CA TYR A 77 -1.40 11.42 9.99
C TYR A 77 -0.60 10.14 10.05
N ARG A 78 -0.28 9.56 8.89
CA ARG A 78 0.48 8.30 8.80
C ARG A 78 1.85 8.38 9.49
N MET A 79 2.51 9.55 9.48
CA MET A 79 3.80 9.73 10.16
C MET A 79 3.73 9.50 11.68
N HIS A 80 2.56 9.67 12.29
CA HIS A 80 2.35 9.45 13.73
C HIS A 80 1.86 8.04 14.07
N PHE A 81 1.65 7.18 13.07
CA PHE A 81 1.19 5.82 13.32
C PHE A 81 2.30 4.96 13.94
N PRO A 82 1.95 4.03 14.86
CA PRO A 82 2.89 3.06 15.37
C PRO A 82 3.40 2.13 14.25
N GLU A 83 4.59 1.56 14.44
CA GLU A 83 5.28 0.81 13.38
C GLU A 83 4.49 -0.39 12.85
N HIS A 84 3.79 -1.10 13.74
CA HIS A 84 2.94 -2.24 13.37
C HIS A 84 1.76 -1.87 12.46
N LEU A 85 1.41 -0.59 12.33
CA LEU A 85 0.40 -0.10 11.38
C LEU A 85 1.00 0.44 10.08
N LYS A 86 2.33 0.63 10.02
CA LYS A 86 3.03 1.19 8.84
C LYS A 86 3.79 0.14 8.05
N SER A 87 4.41 -0.80 8.76
CA SER A 87 5.38 -1.74 8.19
C SER A 87 4.71 -2.84 7.41
N HIS A 88 5.23 -3.16 6.22
CA HIS A 88 4.82 -4.31 5.39
C HIS A 88 3.32 -4.41 5.05
N ARG A 89 2.58 -3.29 5.10
CA ARG A 89 1.13 -3.25 4.87
C ARG A 89 0.75 -2.27 3.77
N SER A 90 0.15 -2.80 2.70
CA SER A 90 -0.40 -2.04 1.57
C SER A 90 -1.90 -1.74 1.69
N HIS A 91 -2.51 -2.08 2.83
CA HIS A 91 -3.96 -2.04 3.04
C HIS A 91 -4.61 -0.68 2.75
N ASP A 92 -3.91 0.41 3.03
CA ASP A 92 -4.41 1.77 2.85
C ASP A 92 -3.92 2.43 1.54
N ILE A 93 -3.38 1.64 0.61
CA ILE A 93 -2.98 2.10 -0.72
C ILE A 93 -3.86 1.40 -1.75
N VAL A 94 -4.65 2.18 -2.47
CA VAL A 94 -5.58 1.69 -3.49
C VAL A 94 -5.26 2.28 -4.86
N LEU A 95 -5.83 1.70 -5.91
CA LEU A 95 -5.72 2.23 -7.28
C LEU A 95 -6.99 3.00 -7.61
N LEU A 96 -6.85 4.24 -8.10
CA LEU A 96 -7.95 5.08 -8.58
C LEU A 96 -7.62 5.64 -9.96
N CYS A 97 -8.59 5.73 -10.86
CA CYS A 97 -8.47 6.56 -12.06
C CYS A 97 -8.43 8.05 -11.69
N VAL A 98 -8.14 8.92 -12.66
CA VAL A 98 -8.02 10.37 -12.43
C VAL A 98 -9.32 10.94 -11.85
N ASP A 99 -10.48 10.60 -12.41
CA ASP A 99 -11.78 11.13 -11.96
C ASP A 99 -12.11 10.70 -10.53
N CYS A 100 -11.96 9.41 -10.22
CA CYS A 100 -12.17 8.91 -8.86
C CYS A 100 -11.14 9.48 -7.88
N HIS A 101 -9.91 9.74 -8.32
CA HIS A 101 -8.87 10.34 -7.50
C HIS A 101 -9.24 11.76 -7.09
N GLU A 102 -9.78 12.58 -8.01
CA GLU A 102 -10.24 13.94 -7.69
C GLU A 102 -11.38 13.93 -6.68
N ILE A 103 -12.37 13.05 -6.88
CA ILE A 103 -13.50 12.88 -5.95
C ILE A 103 -13.01 12.47 -4.57
N ALA A 104 -12.16 11.44 -4.50
CA ALA A 104 -11.59 10.94 -3.25
C ALA A 104 -10.75 11.99 -2.54
N HIS A 105 -9.92 12.74 -3.29
CA HIS A 105 -9.07 13.78 -2.73
C HIS A 105 -9.89 14.94 -2.14
N SER A 106 -10.91 15.40 -2.86
CA SER A 106 -11.82 16.46 -2.38
C SER A 106 -12.55 16.04 -1.11
N ALA A 107 -13.08 14.81 -1.08
CA ALA A 107 -13.73 14.25 0.11
C ALA A 107 -12.75 14.11 1.29
N ALA A 108 -11.53 13.63 1.03
CA ALA A 108 -10.50 13.47 2.05
C ALA A 108 -10.06 14.81 2.65
N GLU A 109 -9.88 15.86 1.85
CA GLU A 109 -9.54 17.20 2.35
C GLU A 109 -10.67 17.79 3.20
N LYS A 110 -11.93 17.60 2.79
CA LYS A 110 -13.09 18.01 3.60
C LYS A 110 -13.10 17.29 4.94
N TYR A 111 -12.87 15.98 4.96
CA TYR A 111 -12.83 15.20 6.19
C TYR A 111 -11.63 15.57 7.08
N LYS A 112 -10.46 15.82 6.48
CA LYS A 112 -9.25 16.29 7.19
C LYS A 112 -9.54 17.57 7.98
N ARG A 113 -10.26 18.53 7.37
CA ARG A 113 -10.70 19.77 8.04
C ARG A 113 -11.63 19.51 9.22
N GLN A 114 -12.56 18.57 9.08
CA GLN A 114 -13.47 18.19 10.16
C GLN A 114 -12.73 17.55 11.34
N VAL A 115 -11.80 16.64 11.06
CA VAL A 115 -10.95 16.00 12.08
C VAL A 115 -10.11 17.05 12.81
N ALA A 116 -9.46 17.95 12.07
CA ALA A 116 -8.69 19.04 12.66
C ALA A 116 -9.52 19.94 13.58
N ALA A 117 -10.71 20.34 13.15
CA ALA A 117 -11.62 21.13 13.99
C ALA A 117 -12.08 20.37 15.23
N LYS A 118 -12.45 19.08 15.08
CA LYS A 118 -12.92 18.23 16.18
C LYS A 118 -11.89 18.04 17.28
N PHE A 119 -10.62 17.91 16.92
CA PHE A 119 -9.54 17.65 17.86
C PHE A 119 -8.67 18.88 18.17
N GLY A 120 -8.99 20.06 17.61
CA GLY A 120 -8.22 21.28 17.80
C GLY A 120 -6.79 21.23 17.22
N ILE A 121 -6.58 20.43 16.18
CA ILE A 121 -5.24 20.19 15.60
C ILE A 121 -5.03 21.11 14.39
N PRO A 122 -3.89 21.82 14.29
CA PRO A 122 -3.61 22.68 13.14
C PRO A 122 -3.35 21.85 11.88
N LEU A 123 -4.02 22.20 10.76
CA LEU A 123 -3.85 21.53 9.47
C LEU A 123 -2.52 21.83 8.77
N PHE A 124 -1.89 22.93 9.15
CA PHE A 124 -0.60 23.38 8.65
C PHE A 124 0.31 23.54 9.84
N ALA A 125 1.52 22.97 9.78
CA ALA A 125 2.56 23.32 10.71
C ALA A 125 2.74 24.84 10.64
N ARG A 126 2.55 25.55 11.76
CA ARG A 126 2.95 26.96 11.84
C ARG A 126 4.43 26.98 11.49
N LYS A 127 4.83 27.76 10.48
CA LYS A 127 6.25 28.09 10.29
C LYS A 127 6.73 28.60 11.64
N VAL A 128 7.70 27.91 12.23
CA VAL A 128 8.45 28.44 13.36
C VAL A 128 9.13 29.68 12.79
N VAL A 129 8.62 30.86 13.16
CA VAL A 129 9.34 32.10 12.92
C VAL A 129 10.33 32.15 14.06
N ASP A 130 11.58 31.73 13.79
CA ASP A 130 12.68 31.94 14.71
C ASP A 130 12.71 33.45 15.04
N SER A 131 12.59 33.76 16.33
CA SER A 131 12.75 35.10 16.90
C SER A 131 14.16 35.25 17.46
#